data_AF-A0AA41XBQ9-F1
#
_entry.id   AF-A0AA41XBQ9-F1
#
_cell.length_a   1.000
_cell.length_b   1.000
_cell.length_c   1.000
_cell.angle_alpha   90.00
_cell.angle_beta   90.00
_cell.angle_gamma   90.00
#
_symmetry.space_group_name_H-M   'P 1'
#
loop_
_entity.id
_entity.type
_entity.pdbx_description
1 polymer ?
#
loop_
_entity_poly.entity_id
_entity_poly.type
_entity_poly.pdbx_seq_one_letter_code
_entity_poly.pdbx_strand_id
1 'polypeptide(L)' 'MVSQYDVRYEYKKGAEWVHESTRLPATSSALAVRRVADELQRRFGDLSNLNIYAEEFISAPAEEELV' A
#
# COMPACT_ATOMS: atom_id res chain seq x y z
N MET A 1 -15.69 10.65 -1.83
CA MET A 1 -15.24 9.97 -3.05
C MET A 1 -14.37 8.79 -2.63
N VAL A 2 -14.47 7.64 -3.30
CA VAL A 2 -13.61 6.48 -3.05
C VAL A 2 -12.60 6.43 -4.20
N SER A 3 -11.31 6.45 -3.87
CA SER A 3 -10.20 6.30 -4.82
C SER A 3 -9.52 4.95 -4.63
N GLN A 4 -8.81 4.48 -5.64
CA GLN A 4 -7.92 3.34 -5.52
C GLN A 4 -6.55 3.83 -5.04
N TYR A 5 -5.97 3.16 -4.05
CA TYR A 5 -4.63 3.47 -3.53
C TYR A 5 -3.71 2.27 -3.75
N ASP A 6 -2.48 2.54 -4.17
CA ASP A 6 -1.37 1.59 -4.13
C ASP A 6 -0.62 1.78 -2.81
N VAL A 7 -0.73 0.80 -1.92
CA VAL A 7 -0.09 0.81 -0.60
C VAL A 7 1.12 -0.11 -0.62
N ARG A 8 2.30 0.48 -0.49
CA ARG A 8 3.59 -0.22 -0.43
C ARG A 8 4.03 -0.33 1.01
N TYR A 9 4.53 -1.49 1.39
CA TYR A 9 5.06 -1.71 2.72
C TYR A 9 6.30 -2.58 2.69
N GLU A 10 7.20 -2.31 3.63
CA GLU A 10 8.44 -3.05 3.81
C GLU A 10 8.56 -3.53 5.25
N TYR A 11 8.99 -4.77 5.42
CA TYR A 11 9.24 -5.36 6.72
C TYR A 11 10.49 -6.22 6.74
N LYS A 12 11.09 -6.30 7.92
CA LYS A 12 12.23 -7.17 8.16
C LYS A 12 11.78 -8.57 8.54
N LYS A 13 12.17 -9.57 7.76
CA LYS A 13 11.95 -10.99 8.05
C LYS A 13 13.31 -11.65 8.32
N GLY A 14 13.70 -11.68 9.60
CA GLY A 14 15.02 -12.16 9.99
C GLY A 14 16.12 -11.20 9.54
N ALA A 15 16.97 -11.63 8.60
CA ALA A 15 18.04 -10.80 8.03
C ALA A 15 17.64 -10.10 6.71
N GLU A 16 16.48 -10.44 6.15
CA GLU A 16 16.05 -9.98 4.83
C GLU A 16 14.99 -8.87 4.95
N TRP A 17 15.07 -7.91 4.02
CA TRP A 17 14.00 -6.92 3.81
C TRP A 17 13.06 -7.42 2.73
N VAL A 18 11.78 -7.50 3.09
CA VAL A 18 10.71 -7.88 2.18
C VAL A 18 9.94 -6.62 1.81
N HIS A 19 9.67 -6.43 0.53
CA HIS A 19 8.90 -5.30 0.00
C HIS A 19 7.68 -5.85 -0.71
N GLU A 20 6.50 -5.41 -0.32
CA GLU A 20 5.22 -5.83 -0.90
C GLU A 20 4.35 -4.60 -1.20
N SER A 21 3.40 -4.74 -2.12
CA SER A 21 2.43 -3.70 -2.47
C SER A 21 1.05 -4.30 -2.62
N THR A 22 0.03 -3.59 -2.16
CA THR A 22 -1.37 -3.98 -2.33
C THR A 22 -2.21 -2.81 -2.77
N ARG A 23 -3.15 -3.08 -3.69
CA ARG A 23 -4.09 -2.08 -4.18
C ARG A 23 -5.41 -2.24 -3.47
N LEU A 24 -5.90 -1.17 -2.83
CA LEU A 24 -7.20 -1.19 -2.19
C LEU A 24 -8.00 0.11 -2.40
N PRO A 25 -9.33 0.02 -2.46
CA PRO A 25 -10.18 1.20 -2.45
C PRO A 25 -10.23 1.83 -1.05
N ALA A 26 -10.04 3.14 -0.95
CA ALA A 26 -10.19 3.90 0.27
C ALA A 26 -10.70 5.32 -0.02
N THR A 27 -11.26 5.98 1.00
CA THR A 27 -11.69 7.38 0.90
C THR A 27 -10.55 8.37 1.14
N SER A 28 -9.39 7.88 1.61
CA SER A 28 -8.16 8.66 1.83
C SER A 28 -6.95 7.73 1.93
N SER A 29 -5.76 8.26 1.65
CA SER A 29 -4.48 7.54 1.83
C SER A 29 -4.28 7.07 3.28
N ALA A 30 -4.64 7.90 4.27
CA ALA A 30 -4.55 7.54 5.68
C ALA A 30 -5.41 6.32 6.04
N LEU A 31 -6.63 6.22 5.47
CA LEU A 31 -7.47 5.05 5.67
C LEU A 31 -6.91 3.82 4.96
N ALA A 32 -6.32 3.99 3.77
CA ALA A 32 -5.65 2.91 3.06
C ALA A 32 -4.47 2.33 3.88
N VAL A 33 -3.61 3.21 4.41
CA VAL A 33 -2.51 2.84 5.32
C VAL A 33 -3.04 2.13 6.55
N ARG A 34 -4.07 2.68 7.21
CA ARG A 34 -4.65 2.09 8.44
C ARG A 34 -5.13 0.67 8.21
N ARG A 35 -5.84 0.41 7.10
CA ARG A 35 -6.34 -0.93 6.76
C ARG A 35 -5.21 -1.94 6.57
N VAL A 36 -4.15 -1.54 5.86
CA VAL A 36 -2.97 -2.39 5.66
C VAL A 36 -2.24 -2.60 6.98
N ALA A 37 -2.03 -1.56 7.78
CA ALA A 37 -1.43 -1.68 9.11
C ALA A 37 -2.21 -2.65 10.02
N ASP A 38 -3.55 -2.57 10.05
CA ASP A 38 -4.40 -3.48 10.83
C ASP A 38 -4.34 -4.94 10.32
N GLU A 39 -4.15 -5.14 9.01
CA GLU A 39 -3.93 -6.47 8.43
C GLU A 39 -2.57 -7.04 8.81
N LEU A 40 -1.50 -6.25 8.67
CA LEU A 40 -0.14 -6.65 9.00
C LEU A 40 0.01 -6.89 10.52
N GLN A 41 -0.61 -6.06 11.35
CA GLN A 41 -0.66 -6.24 12.81
C GLN A 41 -1.30 -7.58 13.19
N ARG A 42 -2.37 -7.99 12.50
CA ARG A 42 -3.02 -9.29 12.72
C ARG A 42 -2.17 -10.46 12.23
N ARG A 43 -1.42 -10.29 11.13
CA ARG A 43 -0.60 -11.35 10.53
C ARG A 43 0.73 -11.56 11.26
N PHE A 44 1.38 -10.47 11.68
CA PHE A 44 2.74 -10.49 12.21
C PHE A 44 2.82 -10.22 13.72
N GLY A 45 1.79 -9.62 14.32
CA GLY A 45 1.75 -9.34 15.76
C GLY A 45 2.62 -8.15 16.22
N ASP A 46 3.60 -7.73 15.42
CA ASP A 46 4.47 -6.57 15.71
C ASP A 46 4.62 -5.68 14.46
N LEU A 47 4.48 -4.37 14.66
CA LEU A 47 4.65 -3.33 13.63
C LEU A 47 5.97 -2.55 13.78
N SER A 48 6.81 -2.88 14.76
CA SER A 48 8.01 -2.09 15.08
C SER A 48 9.06 -2.04 13.96
N ASN A 49 8.98 -2.99 13.01
CA ASN A 49 9.90 -3.09 11.86
C ASN A 49 9.19 -2.89 10.51
N LEU A 50 8.05 -2.19 10.50
CA LEU A 50 7.24 -1.95 9.30
C LEU A 50 7.28 -0.48 8.88
N ASN A 51 7.64 -0.22 7.64
CA ASN A 51 7.39 1.08 7.00
C ASN A 51 6.25 0.92 5.97
N ILE A 52 5.26 1.81 6.02
CA ILE A 52 4.06 1.74 5.17
C ILE A 52 3.84 3.09 4.49
N TYR A 53 3.63 3.06 3.18
CA TYR A 53 3.42 4.21 2.33
C TYR A 53 2.19 3.96 1.45
N ALA A 54 1.38 4.99 1.20
CA ALA A 54 0.23 4.89 0.31
C ALA A 54 0.24 6.03 -0.69
N GLU A 55 0.13 5.69 -1.97
CA GLU A 55 0.02 6.62 -3.08
C GLU A 55 -1.35 6.41 -3.74
N GLU A 56 -2.01 7.49 -4.14
CA GLU A 56 -3.25 7.36 -4.91
C GLU A 56 -2.91 6.75 -6.27
N PHE A 57 -3.58 5.65 -6.62
CA PHE A 57 -3.38 5.00 -7.89
C PHE A 57 -4.18 5.76 -8.94
N ILE A 58 -3.50 6.69 -9.60
CA ILE A 58 -4.01 7.37 -10.79
C ILE A 58 -3.57 6.51 -11.97
N SER A 59 -4.50 5.70 -12.51
CA SER A 59 -4.25 5.08 -13.80
C SER A 59 -4.06 6.22 -14.78
N ALA A 60 -2.86 6.36 -15.36
CA ALA A 60 -2.68 7.26 -16.48
C ALA A 60 -3.77 6.92 -17.52
N PRO A 61 -4.41 7.92 -18.16
CA PRO A 61 -5.17 7.64 -19.37
C PRO A 61 -4.20 6.87 -20.28
N ALA A 62 -4.66 5.71 -20.79
CA ALA A 62 -3.91 4.99 -21.80
C ALA A 62 -3.44 6.03 -22.81
N GLU A 63 -2.13 6.13 -23.05
CA GLU A 63 -1.62 7.02 -24.06
C GLU A 63 -2.36 6.64 -25.35
N GLU A 64 -3.32 7.48 -25.75
CA GLU A 64 -3.88 7.45 -27.09
C GLU A 64 -2.69 7.83 -27.96
N GLU A 65 -2.03 6.80 -28.48
CA GLU A 65 -1.03 6.90 -29.52
C GLU A 65 -1.67 7.65 -30.68
N LEU A 66 -1.43 8.97 -30.73
CA LEU A 66 -1.82 9.83 -31.85
C LEU A 66 -0.97 9.41 -33.06
N VAL A 67 -1.51 8.48 -33.86
CA VAL A 67 -1.03 8.14 -35.20
C VAL A 67 -1.50 9.19 -36.19
#